data_AF-D7FV12-F1
#
_entry.id   AF-D7FV12-F1
#
_cell.length_a   1.000
_cell.length_b   1.000
_cell.length_c   1.000
_cell.angle_alpha   90.00
_cell.angle_beta   90.00
_cell.angle_gamma   90.00
#
_symmetry.space_group_name_H-M   'P 1'
#
loop_
_entity.id
_entity.type
_entity.pdbx_description
1 polymer ?
#
loop_
_entity_poly.entity_id
_entity_poly.type
_entity_poly.pdbx_seq_one_letter_code
_entity_poly.pdbx_strand_id
1 'polypeptide(L)'
;MDRDGALRADELEVEALREQVRCLAEEVRRSDARASERDAEARQQSHTNSQLKQVIDQMREVSRNYNEERAAHARSLGDALSAKESAEQEALSVKMLYSEVQEELERALQETDQRSTSGQEQATLSKQLRQAQARLEEAREDKHRQEQASAAALASSQALHQAALQREQQLGGVLEAFHEEKATEVEVMNKRRQEDLASQAASFEATELSLKRSFEARLSEQAQTLERDRLKDRRAEAVLEGENARIKEDLAKSRAALEAALLRLSGSCDDTLDRQLVTNLIVRYVSSHHKKQVLELMARMFNFTEEEKEQVGLSNRGPTLPGMLTAMFVGGGQDGDHDPEAATAEAKASAGEALGDLWVDFLMAETTEESGQRR
;
A
#
# COMPACT_ATOMS: atom_id res chain seq x y z
N MET A 1 -15.16 -12.89 42.55
CA MET A 1 -14.24 -12.01 41.81
C MET A 1 -14.41 -12.14 40.29
N ASP A 2 -15.59 -12.57 39.78
CA ASP A 2 -15.78 -12.81 38.33
C ASP A 2 -16.48 -11.67 37.55
N ARG A 3 -16.85 -10.56 38.21
CA ARG A 3 -17.52 -9.43 37.54
C ARG A 3 -16.58 -8.61 36.65
N ASP A 4 -15.31 -8.47 37.04
CA ASP A 4 -14.36 -7.66 36.28
C ASP A 4 -13.86 -8.35 35.00
N GLY A 5 -13.91 -9.69 34.96
CA GLY A 5 -13.60 -10.47 33.75
C GLY A 5 -14.72 -10.39 32.70
N ALA A 6 -15.98 -10.42 33.14
CA ALA A 6 -17.14 -10.27 32.26
C ALA A 6 -17.21 -8.87 31.64
N LEU A 7 -16.94 -7.82 32.44
CA LEU A 7 -16.92 -6.44 31.94
C LEU A 7 -15.84 -6.19 30.88
N ARG A 8 -14.66 -6.82 31.01
CA ARG A 8 -13.59 -6.74 29.99
C ARG A 8 -13.92 -7.51 28.72
N ALA A 9 -14.63 -8.63 28.81
CA ALA A 9 -15.08 -9.37 27.65
C ALA A 9 -16.15 -8.57 26.87
N ASP A 10 -17.09 -7.95 27.59
CA ASP A 10 -18.10 -7.07 27.01
C ASP A 10 -17.47 -5.81 26.37
N GLU A 11 -16.42 -5.23 26.97
CA GLU A 11 -15.68 -4.09 26.38
C GLU A 11 -14.98 -4.46 25.07
N LEU A 12 -14.34 -5.62 25.00
CA LEU A 12 -13.71 -6.12 23.77
C LEU A 12 -14.74 -6.44 22.68
N GLU A 13 -15.91 -6.95 23.05
CA GLU A 13 -17.00 -7.20 22.10
C GLU A 13 -17.60 -5.89 21.57
N VAL A 14 -17.75 -4.87 22.43
CA VAL A 14 -18.18 -3.53 22.03
C VAL A 14 -17.16 -2.85 21.12
N GLU A 15 -15.86 -3.01 21.37
CA GLU A 15 -14.80 -2.51 20.47
C GLU A 15 -14.82 -3.23 19.12
N ALA A 16 -14.96 -4.55 19.11
CA ALA A 16 -15.09 -5.32 17.87
C ALA A 16 -16.32 -4.91 17.05
N LEU A 17 -17.46 -4.68 17.70
CA LEU A 17 -18.68 -4.18 17.06
C LEU A 17 -18.49 -2.74 16.53
N ARG A 18 -17.80 -1.86 17.26
CA ARG A 18 -17.47 -0.50 16.79
C ARG A 18 -16.57 -0.52 15.55
N GLU A 19 -15.59 -1.43 15.51
CA GLU A 19 -14.70 -1.60 14.36
C GLU A 19 -15.49 -2.14 13.16
N GLN A 20 -16.39 -3.11 13.35
CA GLN A 20 -17.30 -3.59 12.31
C GLN A 20 -18.23 -2.50 11.77
N VAL A 21 -18.83 -1.69 12.64
CA VAL A 21 -19.67 -0.56 12.23
C VAL A 21 -18.85 0.47 11.44
N ARG A 22 -17.58 0.70 11.82
CA ARG A 22 -16.68 1.58 11.06
C ARG A 22 -16.37 1.01 9.68
N CYS A 23 -16.03 -0.27 9.57
CA CYS A 23 -15.81 -0.94 8.29
C CYS A 23 -17.05 -0.91 7.39
N LEU A 24 -18.22 -1.22 7.93
CA LEU A 24 -19.48 -1.15 7.18
C LEU A 24 -19.80 0.29 6.74
N ALA A 25 -19.54 1.29 7.58
CA ALA A 25 -19.72 2.69 7.20
C ALA A 25 -18.75 3.11 6.06
N GLU A 26 -17.52 2.60 6.04
CA GLU A 26 -16.59 2.82 4.93
C GLU A 26 -17.03 2.10 3.66
N GLU A 27 -17.56 0.88 3.75
CA GLU A 27 -18.12 0.16 2.60
C GLU A 27 -19.33 0.87 2.01
N VAL A 28 -20.24 1.37 2.85
CA VAL A 28 -21.37 2.20 2.41
C VAL A 28 -20.87 3.46 1.70
N ARG A 29 -19.89 4.18 2.27
CA ARG A 29 -19.29 5.34 1.60
C ARG A 29 -18.65 5.00 0.26
N ARG A 30 -17.97 3.86 0.15
CA ARG A 30 -17.38 3.39 -1.12
C ARG A 30 -18.46 3.01 -2.12
N SER A 31 -19.55 2.40 -1.67
CA SER A 31 -20.71 2.07 -2.52
C SER A 31 -21.40 3.34 -3.02
N ASP A 32 -21.61 4.33 -2.16
CA ASP A 32 -22.20 5.62 -2.52
C ASP A 32 -21.31 6.40 -3.50
N ALA A 33 -19.99 6.36 -3.29
CA ALA A 33 -19.03 6.95 -4.23
C ALA A 33 -19.10 6.29 -5.61
N ARG A 34 -19.13 4.94 -5.66
CA ARG A 34 -19.30 4.17 -6.92
C ARG A 34 -20.65 4.42 -7.59
N ALA A 35 -21.72 4.61 -6.81
CA ALA A 35 -23.04 4.94 -7.33
C ALA A 35 -23.05 6.34 -7.96
N SER A 36 -22.45 7.32 -7.27
CA SER A 36 -22.28 8.69 -7.78
C SER A 36 -21.44 8.73 -9.06
N GLU A 37 -20.37 7.95 -9.13
CA GLU A 37 -19.53 7.83 -10.33
C GLU A 37 -20.31 7.25 -11.53
N ARG A 38 -21.08 6.17 -11.31
CA ARG A 38 -21.96 5.61 -12.34
C ARG A 38 -23.04 6.58 -12.79
N ASP A 39 -23.62 7.35 -11.87
CA ASP A 39 -24.60 8.38 -12.21
C ASP A 39 -23.97 9.51 -13.04
N ALA A 40 -22.74 9.91 -12.73
CA ALA A 40 -21.99 10.88 -13.51
C ALA A 40 -21.68 10.36 -14.92
N GLU A 41 -21.23 9.10 -15.04
CA GLU A 41 -21.01 8.44 -16.32
C GLU A 41 -22.31 8.34 -17.14
N ALA A 42 -23.43 7.96 -16.52
CA ALA A 42 -24.73 7.88 -17.18
C ALA A 42 -25.19 9.25 -17.70
N ARG A 43 -24.96 10.32 -16.94
CA ARG A 43 -25.23 11.70 -17.38
C ARG A 43 -24.34 12.10 -18.55
N GLN A 44 -23.06 11.76 -18.51
CA GLN A 44 -22.13 12.02 -19.60
C GLN A 44 -22.53 11.27 -20.87
N GLN A 45 -22.90 9.99 -20.76
CA GLN A 45 -23.41 9.19 -21.88
C GLN A 45 -24.75 9.74 -22.42
N SER A 46 -25.64 10.20 -21.54
CA SER A 46 -26.88 10.85 -21.97
C SER A 46 -26.59 12.14 -22.74
N HIS A 47 -25.59 12.91 -22.33
CA HIS A 47 -25.19 14.14 -23.02
C HIS A 47 -24.60 13.85 -24.40
N THR A 48 -23.67 12.89 -24.51
CA THR A 48 -23.10 12.50 -25.80
C THR A 48 -24.15 11.90 -26.73
N ASN A 49 -25.07 11.08 -26.21
CA ASN A 49 -26.20 10.57 -27.00
C ASN A 49 -27.12 11.68 -27.50
N SER A 50 -27.35 12.73 -26.70
CA SER A 50 -28.13 13.90 -27.13
C SER A 50 -27.42 14.65 -28.26
N GLN A 51 -26.10 14.85 -28.15
CA GLN A 51 -25.29 15.50 -29.19
C GLN A 51 -25.32 14.67 -30.50
N LEU A 52 -25.15 13.35 -30.41
CA LEU A 52 -25.23 12.46 -31.57
C LEU A 52 -26.59 12.52 -32.27
N LYS A 53 -27.70 12.55 -31.49
CA LYS A 53 -29.04 12.73 -32.05
C LYS A 53 -29.17 14.05 -32.81
N GLN A 54 -28.65 15.14 -32.24
CA GLN A 54 -28.66 16.45 -32.90
C GLN A 54 -27.90 16.43 -34.23
N VAL A 55 -26.72 15.80 -34.27
CA VAL A 55 -25.93 15.66 -35.51
C VAL A 55 -26.67 14.81 -36.54
N ILE A 56 -27.32 13.72 -36.13
CA ILE A 56 -28.11 12.87 -37.03
C ILE A 56 -29.29 13.67 -37.64
N ASP A 57 -29.98 14.47 -36.83
CA ASP A 57 -31.11 15.26 -37.32
C ASP A 57 -30.64 16.39 -38.26
N GLN A 58 -29.50 17.03 -37.98
CA GLN A 58 -28.86 17.96 -38.90
C GLN A 58 -28.47 17.31 -40.23
N MET A 59 -27.87 16.11 -40.20
CA MET A 59 -27.53 15.35 -41.41
C MET A 59 -28.77 14.97 -42.23
N ARG A 60 -29.86 14.59 -41.56
CA ARG A 60 -31.13 14.28 -42.23
C ARG A 60 -31.72 15.51 -42.92
N GLU A 61 -31.63 16.67 -42.28
CA GLU A 61 -32.11 17.93 -42.85
C GLU A 61 -31.28 18.36 -44.06
N VAL A 62 -29.94 18.30 -43.97
CA VAL A 62 -29.05 18.55 -45.11
C VAL A 62 -29.35 17.59 -46.27
N SER A 63 -29.55 16.30 -45.97
CA SER A 63 -29.88 15.30 -46.99
C SER A 63 -31.24 15.56 -47.64
N ARG A 64 -32.22 16.05 -46.86
CA ARG A 64 -33.55 16.43 -47.37
C ARG A 64 -33.43 17.63 -48.31
N ASN A 65 -32.75 18.68 -47.88
CA ASN A 65 -32.54 19.89 -48.68
C ASN A 65 -31.80 19.58 -49.98
N TYR A 66 -30.72 18.79 -49.92
CA TYR A 66 -29.99 18.36 -51.11
C TYR A 66 -30.87 17.59 -52.10
N ASN A 67 -31.73 16.71 -51.61
CA ASN A 67 -32.66 15.97 -52.47
C ASN A 67 -33.74 16.87 -53.08
N GLU A 68 -34.24 17.86 -52.34
CA GLU A 68 -35.19 18.84 -52.84
C GLU A 68 -34.57 19.73 -53.92
N GLU A 69 -33.35 20.23 -53.71
CA GLU A 69 -32.59 20.99 -54.69
C GLU A 69 -32.32 20.15 -55.95
N ARG A 70 -31.91 18.89 -55.79
CA ARG A 70 -31.71 17.97 -56.91
C ARG A 70 -33.00 17.73 -57.69
N ALA A 71 -34.15 17.58 -57.01
CA ALA A 71 -35.45 17.42 -57.65
C ALA A 71 -35.93 18.70 -58.34
N ALA A 72 -35.63 19.87 -57.80
CA ALA A 72 -35.90 21.16 -58.45
C ALA A 72 -35.05 21.33 -59.71
N HIS A 73 -33.76 21.00 -59.64
CA HIS A 73 -32.86 21.06 -60.78
C HIS A 73 -33.25 20.07 -61.88
N ALA A 74 -33.71 18.86 -61.52
CA ALA A 74 -34.22 17.89 -62.49
C ALA A 74 -35.49 18.39 -63.20
N ARG A 75 -36.41 19.04 -62.47
CA ARG A 75 -37.61 19.68 -63.04
C ARG A 75 -37.24 20.82 -63.98
N SER A 76 -36.37 21.73 -63.55
CA SER A 76 -35.90 22.84 -64.39
C SER A 76 -35.22 22.37 -65.68
N LEU A 77 -34.44 21.27 -65.62
CA LEU A 77 -33.84 20.67 -66.81
C LEU A 77 -34.90 20.10 -67.76
N GLY A 78 -35.93 19.45 -67.21
CA GLY A 78 -37.08 18.94 -67.99
C GLY A 78 -37.84 20.05 -68.70
N ASP A 79 -38.13 21.15 -68.00
CA ASP A 79 -38.81 22.32 -68.58
C ASP A 79 -37.97 22.97 -69.68
N ALA A 80 -36.65 23.09 -69.49
CA ALA A 80 -35.74 23.62 -70.49
C ALA A 80 -35.66 22.74 -71.75
N LEU A 81 -35.70 21.42 -71.59
CA LEU A 81 -35.74 20.48 -72.72
C LEU A 81 -37.06 20.59 -73.49
N SER A 82 -38.20 20.69 -72.80
CA SER A 82 -39.49 20.88 -73.45
C SER A 82 -39.59 22.22 -74.20
N ALA A 83 -39.06 23.30 -73.60
CA ALA A 83 -38.98 24.60 -74.26
C ALA A 83 -38.09 24.55 -75.52
N LYS A 84 -36.97 23.81 -75.46
CA LYS A 84 -36.11 23.59 -76.62
C LYS A 84 -36.84 22.83 -77.74
N GLU A 85 -37.56 21.76 -77.42
CA GLU A 85 -38.35 21.01 -78.41
C GLU A 85 -39.44 21.87 -79.07
N SER A 86 -40.12 22.72 -78.29
CA SER A 86 -41.09 23.69 -78.82
C SER A 86 -40.44 24.69 -79.78
N ALA A 87 -39.28 25.25 -79.41
CA ALA A 87 -38.54 26.19 -80.27
C ALA A 87 -38.04 25.53 -81.57
N GLU A 88 -37.64 24.27 -81.52
CA GLU A 88 -37.27 23.50 -82.73
C GLU A 88 -38.47 23.28 -83.66
N GLN A 89 -39.66 23.01 -83.11
CA GLN A 89 -40.89 22.90 -83.90
C GLN A 89 -41.29 24.23 -84.55
N GLU A 90 -41.19 25.34 -83.82
CA GLU A 90 -41.43 26.68 -84.37
C GLU A 90 -40.43 27.01 -85.49
N ALA A 91 -39.16 26.69 -85.32
CA ALA A 91 -38.14 26.88 -86.35
C ALA A 91 -38.43 26.08 -87.64
N LEU A 92 -38.96 24.86 -87.52
CA LEU A 92 -39.40 24.06 -88.66
C LEU A 92 -40.60 24.70 -89.37
N SER A 93 -41.57 25.23 -88.62
CA SER A 93 -42.72 25.94 -89.19
C SER A 93 -42.30 27.19 -89.97
N VAL A 94 -41.38 27.99 -89.41
CA VAL A 94 -40.85 29.18 -90.08
C VAL A 94 -40.12 28.80 -91.36
N LYS A 95 -39.37 27.69 -91.36
CA LYS A 95 -38.66 27.20 -92.55
C LYS A 95 -39.60 26.81 -93.68
N MET A 96 -40.75 26.20 -93.38
CA MET A 96 -41.76 25.90 -94.40
C MET A 96 -42.38 27.18 -94.99
N LEU A 97 -42.77 28.13 -94.15
CA LEU A 97 -43.32 29.42 -94.61
C LEU A 97 -42.32 30.17 -95.49
N TYR A 98 -41.03 30.13 -95.15
CA TYR A 98 -39.99 30.74 -95.97
C TYR A 98 -39.90 30.09 -97.37
N SER A 99 -39.98 28.76 -97.48
CA SER A 99 -39.99 28.09 -98.78
C SER A 99 -41.23 28.43 -99.61
N GLU A 100 -42.39 28.56 -98.96
CA GLU A 100 -43.66 28.88 -99.63
C GLU A 100 -43.64 30.30 -100.21
N VAL A 101 -43.15 31.28 -99.43
CA VAL A 101 -42.94 32.66 -99.90
C VAL A 101 -41.91 32.73 -101.03
N GLN A 102 -40.87 31.89 -100.98
CA GLN A 102 -39.87 31.82 -102.04
C GLN A 102 -40.46 31.28 -103.36
N GLU A 103 -41.31 30.25 -103.30
CA GLU A 103 -42.02 29.74 -104.46
C GLU A 103 -43.01 30.75 -105.04
N GLU A 104 -43.74 31.49 -104.20
CA GLU A 104 -44.65 32.54 -104.67
C GLU A 104 -43.91 33.69 -105.37
N LEU A 105 -42.73 34.06 -104.87
CA LEU A 105 -41.88 35.06 -105.51
C LEU A 105 -41.39 34.60 -106.89
N GLU A 106 -41.02 33.33 -107.03
CA GLU A 106 -40.61 32.73 -108.31
C GLU A 106 -41.77 32.65 -109.31
N ARG A 107 -43.00 32.33 -108.85
CA ARG A 107 -44.21 32.36 -109.70
C ARG A 107 -44.54 33.78 -110.17
N ALA A 108 -44.48 34.77 -109.27
CA ALA A 108 -44.76 36.17 -109.63
C ALA A 108 -43.76 36.72 -110.67
N LEU A 109 -42.48 36.32 -110.57
CA LEU A 109 -41.45 36.68 -111.55
C LEU A 109 -41.73 36.07 -112.94
N GLN A 110 -42.21 34.83 -113.01
CA GLN A 110 -42.59 34.16 -114.26
C GLN A 110 -43.84 34.79 -114.90
N GLU A 111 -44.80 35.27 -114.11
CA GLU A 111 -45.99 35.98 -114.61
C GLU A 111 -45.67 37.36 -115.19
N THR A 112 -44.65 38.05 -114.65
CA THR A 112 -44.17 39.32 -115.21
C THR A 112 -43.44 39.16 -116.54
N ASP A 113 -42.78 38.01 -116.78
CA ASP A 113 -42.04 37.75 -118.03
C ASP A 113 -42.99 37.46 -119.22
N GLN A 114 -44.22 37.02 -118.96
CA GLN A 114 -45.23 36.68 -119.98
C GLN A 114 -46.07 37.88 -120.47
N ARG A 115 -46.01 39.04 -119.80
CA ARG A 115 -46.79 40.23 -120.17
C ARG A 115 -45.91 41.32 -120.79
N SER A 116 -45.64 41.19 -122.10
CA SER A 116 -44.89 42.19 -122.86
C SER A 116 -45.59 42.58 -124.17
N THR A 117 -46.59 43.48 -124.14
CA THR A 117 -46.93 44.38 -125.27
C THR A 117 -47.75 45.60 -124.82
N SER A 118 -47.12 46.74 -124.53
CA SER A 118 -47.71 48.10 -124.58
C SER A 118 -46.72 49.19 -124.14
N GLY A 119 -46.56 50.25 -124.94
CA GLY A 119 -45.62 51.35 -124.67
C GLY A 119 -45.97 52.26 -123.47
N GLN A 120 -47.17 52.15 -122.89
CA GLN A 120 -47.51 52.78 -121.60
C GLN A 120 -47.16 51.89 -120.41
N GLU A 121 -47.13 50.56 -120.61
CA GLU A 121 -46.67 49.60 -119.59
C GLU A 121 -45.16 49.72 -119.35
N GLN A 122 -44.36 50.07 -120.36
CA GLN A 122 -42.91 50.24 -120.19
C GLN A 122 -42.54 51.40 -119.24
N ALA A 123 -43.35 52.46 -119.19
CA ALA A 123 -43.16 53.58 -118.28
C ALA A 123 -43.61 53.26 -116.84
N THR A 124 -44.72 52.53 -116.68
CA THR A 124 -45.16 52.05 -115.36
C THR A 124 -44.26 50.92 -114.85
N LEU A 125 -43.80 50.02 -115.71
CA LEU A 125 -42.81 48.97 -115.42
C LEU A 125 -41.46 49.55 -115.07
N SER A 126 -40.95 50.58 -115.75
CA SER A 126 -39.69 51.22 -115.36
C SER A 126 -39.79 51.96 -114.02
N LYS A 127 -40.96 52.54 -113.69
CA LYS A 127 -41.23 53.09 -112.36
C LYS A 127 -41.33 52.00 -111.29
N GLN A 128 -42.01 50.91 -111.58
CA GLN A 128 -42.09 49.74 -110.71
C GLN A 128 -40.72 49.06 -110.54
N LEU A 129 -39.90 49.01 -111.58
CA LEU A 129 -38.54 48.49 -111.56
C LEU A 129 -37.64 49.38 -110.68
N ARG A 130 -37.73 50.71 -110.79
CA ARG A 130 -37.01 51.63 -109.90
C ARG A 130 -37.49 51.53 -108.45
N GLN A 131 -38.79 51.38 -108.22
CA GLN A 131 -39.33 51.15 -106.87
C GLN A 131 -38.92 49.79 -106.32
N ALA A 132 -38.89 48.75 -107.14
CA ALA A 132 -38.42 47.43 -106.78
C ALA A 132 -36.91 47.46 -106.48
N GLN A 133 -36.11 48.17 -107.28
CA GLN A 133 -34.68 48.38 -107.04
C GLN A 133 -34.43 49.13 -105.74
N ALA A 134 -35.16 50.22 -105.46
CA ALA A 134 -35.05 50.95 -104.20
C ALA A 134 -35.43 50.07 -102.98
N ARG A 135 -36.51 49.28 -103.09
CA ARG A 135 -36.89 48.31 -102.04
C ARG A 135 -35.85 47.21 -101.86
N LEU A 136 -35.19 46.79 -102.93
CA LEU A 136 -34.15 45.76 -102.89
C LEU A 136 -32.86 46.31 -102.28
N GLU A 137 -32.53 47.58 -102.53
CA GLU A 137 -31.43 48.28 -101.84
C GLU A 137 -31.73 48.48 -100.35
N GLU A 138 -32.93 48.93 -99.99
CA GLU A 138 -33.37 49.04 -98.59
C GLU A 138 -33.32 47.68 -97.87
N ALA A 139 -33.83 46.61 -98.49
CA ALA A 139 -33.75 45.26 -97.95
C ALA A 139 -32.30 44.74 -97.84
N ARG A 140 -31.40 45.15 -98.75
CA ARG A 140 -29.96 44.82 -98.66
C ARG A 140 -29.29 45.55 -97.51
N GLU A 141 -29.60 46.82 -97.31
CA GLU A 141 -29.09 47.58 -96.18
C GLU A 141 -29.60 47.02 -94.86
N ASP A 142 -30.89 46.70 -94.76
CA ASP A 142 -31.48 46.08 -93.58
C ASP A 142 -30.86 44.71 -93.29
N LYS A 143 -30.66 43.88 -94.33
CA LYS A 143 -29.94 42.60 -94.20
C LYS A 143 -28.52 42.82 -93.70
N HIS A 144 -27.79 43.80 -94.25
CA HIS A 144 -26.43 44.09 -93.83
C HIS A 144 -26.37 44.59 -92.37
N ARG A 145 -27.31 45.46 -91.97
CA ARG A 145 -27.44 45.91 -90.58
C ARG A 145 -27.77 44.73 -89.65
N GLN A 146 -28.62 43.80 -90.07
CA GLN A 146 -28.96 42.61 -89.30
C GLN A 146 -27.77 41.64 -89.18
N GLU A 147 -27.01 41.43 -90.26
CA GLU A 147 -25.78 40.65 -90.24
C GLU A 147 -24.75 41.27 -89.29
N GLN A 148 -24.52 42.59 -89.35
CA GLN A 148 -23.62 43.29 -88.43
C GLN A 148 -24.09 43.20 -86.97
N ALA A 149 -25.39 43.37 -86.70
CA ALA A 149 -25.95 43.23 -85.36
C ALA A 149 -25.79 41.80 -84.81
N SER A 150 -26.02 40.78 -85.65
CA SER A 150 -25.82 39.38 -85.28
C SER A 150 -24.35 39.04 -85.03
N ALA A 151 -23.43 39.59 -85.84
CA ALA A 151 -21.99 39.41 -85.66
C ALA A 151 -21.51 40.09 -84.37
N ALA A 152 -22.01 41.29 -84.05
CA ALA A 152 -21.70 41.96 -82.79
C ALA A 152 -22.26 41.19 -81.58
N ALA A 153 -23.48 40.64 -81.68
CA ALA A 153 -24.06 39.81 -80.63
C ALA A 153 -23.27 38.51 -80.42
N LEU A 154 -22.85 37.85 -81.49
CA LEU A 154 -21.98 36.67 -81.44
C LEU A 154 -20.63 36.98 -80.80
N ALA A 155 -19.98 38.09 -81.18
CA ALA A 155 -18.72 38.52 -80.59
C ALA A 155 -18.86 38.82 -79.08
N SER A 156 -19.95 39.49 -78.69
CA SER A 156 -20.26 39.73 -77.27
C SER A 156 -20.49 38.43 -76.50
N SER A 157 -21.26 37.50 -77.06
CA SER A 157 -21.49 36.17 -76.46
C SER A 157 -20.19 35.37 -76.30
N GLN A 158 -19.32 35.39 -77.32
CA GLN A 158 -18.00 34.74 -77.26
C GLN A 158 -17.11 35.36 -76.18
N ALA A 159 -17.09 36.69 -76.05
CA ALA A 159 -16.34 37.39 -75.00
C ALA A 159 -16.85 37.02 -73.60
N LEU A 160 -18.17 36.94 -73.40
CA LEU A 160 -18.77 36.49 -72.14
C LEU A 160 -18.42 35.03 -71.83
N HIS A 161 -18.44 34.14 -72.82
CA HIS A 161 -18.06 32.74 -72.64
C HIS A 161 -16.58 32.59 -72.28
N GLN A 162 -15.68 33.34 -72.92
CA GLN A 162 -14.27 33.36 -72.56
C GLN A 162 -14.03 33.90 -71.15
N ALA A 163 -14.75 34.96 -70.75
CA ALA A 163 -14.69 35.48 -69.39
C ALA A 163 -15.20 34.47 -68.35
N ALA A 164 -16.26 33.71 -68.68
CA ALA A 164 -16.77 32.63 -67.83
C ALA A 164 -15.74 31.51 -67.65
N LEU A 165 -15.11 31.06 -68.73
CA LEU A 165 -14.05 30.03 -68.68
C LEU A 165 -12.85 30.48 -67.84
N GLN A 166 -12.41 31.74 -67.99
CA GLN A 166 -11.33 32.29 -67.17
C GLN A 166 -11.71 32.31 -65.68
N ARG A 167 -12.96 32.66 -65.37
CA ARG A 167 -13.46 32.65 -63.99
C ARG A 167 -13.52 31.24 -63.41
N GLU A 168 -13.94 30.25 -64.20
CA GLU A 168 -13.92 28.84 -63.80
C GLU A 168 -12.49 28.35 -63.54
N GLN A 169 -11.52 28.70 -64.39
CA GLN A 169 -10.11 28.36 -64.18
C GLN A 169 -9.54 29.01 -62.92
N GLN A 170 -9.85 30.30 -62.68
CA GLN A 170 -9.45 31.00 -61.47
C GLN A 170 -10.04 30.34 -60.22
N LEU A 171 -11.33 29.98 -60.26
CA LEU A 171 -12.01 29.34 -59.15
C LEU A 171 -11.45 27.93 -58.89
N GLY A 172 -11.14 27.18 -59.94
CA GLY A 172 -10.43 25.90 -59.86
C GLY A 172 -9.08 26.02 -59.16
N GLY A 173 -8.26 27.01 -59.55
CA GLY A 173 -6.97 27.26 -58.91
C GLY A 173 -7.08 27.69 -57.44
N VAL A 174 -8.09 28.50 -57.08
CA VAL A 174 -8.35 28.88 -55.69
C VAL A 174 -8.78 27.68 -54.85
N LEU A 175 -9.61 26.80 -55.39
CA LEU A 175 -10.02 25.57 -54.70
C LEU A 175 -8.85 24.61 -54.50
N GLU A 176 -7.98 24.46 -55.50
CA GLU A 176 -6.77 23.62 -55.40
C GLU A 176 -5.82 24.16 -54.31
N ALA A 177 -5.55 25.46 -54.32
CA ALA A 177 -4.73 26.11 -53.28
C ALA A 177 -5.34 25.92 -51.87
N PHE A 178 -6.67 26.03 -51.75
CA PHE A 178 -7.36 25.78 -50.47
C PHE A 178 -7.24 24.32 -50.03
N HIS A 179 -7.34 23.36 -50.97
CA HIS A 179 -7.15 21.95 -50.67
C HIS A 179 -5.72 21.64 -50.21
N GLU A 180 -4.72 22.23 -50.86
CA GLU A 180 -3.31 22.10 -50.45
C GLU A 180 -3.07 22.70 -49.06
N GLU A 181 -3.57 23.91 -48.79
CA GLU A 181 -3.48 24.54 -47.47
C GLU A 181 -4.09 23.65 -46.40
N LYS A 182 -5.30 23.11 -46.63
CA LYS A 182 -5.96 22.22 -45.68
C LYS A 182 -5.22 20.90 -45.48
N ALA A 183 -4.65 20.34 -46.54
CA ALA A 183 -3.84 19.12 -46.44
C ALA A 183 -2.60 19.36 -45.56
N THR A 184 -1.88 20.45 -45.80
CA THR A 184 -0.69 20.81 -44.98
C THR A 184 -1.06 21.12 -43.54
N GLU A 185 -2.18 21.80 -43.28
CA GLU A 185 -2.68 22.07 -41.93
C GLU A 185 -2.97 20.75 -41.19
N VAL A 186 -3.65 19.80 -41.84
CA VAL A 186 -3.93 18.47 -41.27
C VAL A 186 -2.64 17.71 -40.99
N GLU A 187 -1.64 17.76 -41.87
CA GLU A 187 -0.33 17.14 -41.64
C GLU A 187 0.39 17.74 -40.43
N VAL A 188 0.39 19.06 -40.29
CA VAL A 188 0.99 19.75 -39.14
C VAL A 188 0.27 19.37 -37.84
N MET A 189 -1.06 19.35 -37.84
CA MET A 189 -1.84 18.93 -36.67
C MET A 189 -1.58 17.47 -36.30
N ASN A 190 -1.47 16.57 -37.29
CA ASN A 190 -1.14 15.18 -37.04
C ASN A 190 0.27 15.01 -36.46
N LYS A 191 1.26 15.74 -36.98
CA LYS A 191 2.63 15.73 -36.43
C LYS A 191 2.65 16.20 -34.97
N ARG A 192 2.01 17.34 -34.66
CA ARG A 192 1.89 17.83 -33.28
C ARG A 192 1.23 16.80 -32.37
N ARG A 193 0.12 16.19 -32.81
CA ARG A 193 -0.56 15.15 -32.03
C ARG A 193 0.33 13.92 -31.79
N GLN A 194 1.13 13.53 -32.76
CA GLN A 194 2.09 12.43 -32.60
C GLN A 194 3.21 12.80 -31.62
N GLU A 195 3.74 14.01 -31.69
CA GLU A 195 4.74 14.54 -30.74
C GLU A 195 4.17 14.59 -29.32
N ASP A 196 2.93 15.07 -29.16
CA ASP A 196 2.23 15.09 -27.87
C ASP A 196 2.08 13.68 -27.30
N LEU A 197 1.61 12.72 -28.10
CA LEU A 197 1.48 11.32 -27.68
C LEU A 197 2.84 10.71 -27.32
N ALA A 198 3.90 11.01 -28.08
CA ALA A 198 5.25 10.54 -27.80
C ALA A 198 5.79 11.14 -26.49
N SER A 199 5.58 12.44 -26.27
CA SER A 199 5.97 13.13 -25.03
C SER A 199 5.22 12.57 -23.82
N GLN A 200 3.92 12.28 -23.99
CA GLN A 200 3.10 11.68 -22.95
C GLN A 200 3.57 10.25 -22.63
N ALA A 201 3.84 9.43 -23.65
CA ALA A 201 4.39 8.09 -23.46
C ALA A 201 5.75 8.11 -22.75
N ALA A 202 6.66 9.02 -23.13
CA ALA A 202 7.95 9.19 -22.48
C ALA A 202 7.80 9.65 -21.02
N SER A 203 6.84 10.53 -20.73
CA SER A 203 6.53 10.96 -19.37
C SER A 203 6.02 9.80 -18.51
N PHE A 204 5.14 8.95 -19.06
CA PHE A 204 4.65 7.76 -18.37
C PHE A 204 5.78 6.78 -18.09
N GLU A 205 6.62 6.47 -19.07
CA GLU A 205 7.76 5.57 -18.91
C GLU A 205 8.75 6.11 -17.85
N ALA A 206 9.02 7.42 -17.84
CA ALA A 206 9.85 8.04 -16.82
C ALA A 206 9.25 7.91 -15.42
N THR A 207 7.94 8.13 -15.27
CA THR A 207 7.25 7.93 -13.99
C THR A 207 7.29 6.47 -13.55
N GLU A 208 7.08 5.52 -14.46
CA GLU A 208 7.13 4.09 -14.17
C GLU A 208 8.53 3.66 -13.71
N LEU A 209 9.57 4.10 -14.41
CA LEU A 209 10.96 3.84 -14.03
C LEU A 209 11.31 4.44 -12.67
N SER A 210 10.87 5.68 -12.40
CA SER A 210 11.07 6.30 -11.09
C SER A 210 10.36 5.55 -9.97
N LEU A 211 9.15 5.05 -10.25
CA LEU A 211 8.36 4.29 -9.30
C LEU A 211 9.01 2.94 -9.01
N LYS A 212 9.45 2.22 -10.05
CA LYS A 212 10.22 0.97 -9.96
C LYS A 212 11.48 1.16 -9.12
N ARG A 213 12.28 2.19 -9.41
CA ARG A 213 13.48 2.53 -8.60
C ARG A 213 13.12 2.82 -7.13
N SER A 214 12.02 3.53 -6.87
CA SER A 214 11.57 3.81 -5.50
C SER A 214 11.12 2.55 -4.75
N PHE A 215 10.54 1.57 -5.45
CA PHE A 215 10.15 0.29 -4.88
C PHE A 215 11.36 -0.60 -4.61
N GLU A 216 12.29 -0.67 -5.56
CA GLU A 216 13.56 -1.40 -5.39
C GLU A 216 14.37 -0.83 -4.22
N ALA A 217 14.43 0.50 -4.09
CA ALA A 217 15.08 1.15 -2.95
C ALA A 217 14.42 0.79 -1.61
N ARG A 218 13.08 0.80 -1.54
CA ARG A 218 12.33 0.40 -0.34
C ARG A 218 12.53 -1.08 0.01
N LEU A 219 12.54 -1.97 -0.98
CA LEU A 219 12.80 -3.39 -0.78
C LEU A 219 14.23 -3.62 -0.27
N SER A 220 15.22 -2.91 -0.81
CA SER A 220 16.61 -2.96 -0.35
C SER A 220 16.76 -2.47 1.09
N GLU A 221 16.12 -1.34 1.43
CA GLU A 221 16.10 -0.81 2.79
C GLU A 221 15.43 -1.78 3.78
N GLN A 222 14.31 -2.39 3.39
CA GLN A 222 13.64 -3.40 4.20
C GLN A 222 14.52 -4.65 4.40
N ALA A 223 15.23 -5.10 3.36
CA ALA A 223 16.17 -6.22 3.49
C ALA A 223 17.32 -5.88 4.46
N GLN A 224 17.90 -4.68 4.35
CA GLN A 224 18.97 -4.23 5.26
C GLN A 224 18.49 -4.10 6.71
N THR A 225 17.29 -3.60 6.94
CA THR A 225 16.72 -3.50 8.30
C THR A 225 16.48 -4.87 8.91
N LEU A 226 15.96 -5.83 8.15
CA LEU A 226 15.80 -7.22 8.59
C LEU A 226 17.14 -7.89 8.89
N GLU A 227 18.17 -7.68 8.07
CA GLU A 227 19.52 -8.20 8.36
C GLU A 227 20.11 -7.58 9.62
N ARG A 228 19.95 -6.27 9.80
CA ARG A 228 20.40 -5.56 11.01
C ARG A 228 19.70 -6.11 12.24
N ASP A 229 18.39 -6.35 12.18
CA ASP A 229 17.63 -6.85 13.32
C ASP A 229 17.99 -8.31 13.62
N ARG A 230 18.18 -9.16 12.60
CA ARG A 230 18.76 -10.51 12.77
C ARG A 230 20.14 -10.48 13.45
N LEU A 231 20.99 -9.52 13.12
CA LEU A 231 22.30 -9.37 13.77
C LEU A 231 22.16 -8.92 15.23
N LYS A 232 21.17 -8.09 15.56
CA LYS A 232 20.87 -7.72 16.95
C LYS A 232 20.37 -8.92 17.74
N ASP A 233 19.47 -9.71 17.16
CA ASP A 233 18.92 -10.91 17.79
C ASP A 233 20.04 -11.91 18.09
N ARG A 234 20.91 -12.19 17.11
CA ARG A 234 22.10 -13.06 17.32
C ARG A 234 23.03 -12.55 18.43
N ARG A 235 23.22 -11.22 18.53
CA ARG A 235 24.03 -10.63 19.61
C ARG A 235 23.34 -10.81 20.97
N ALA A 236 22.02 -10.60 21.04
CA ALA A 236 21.25 -10.81 22.26
C ALA A 236 21.27 -12.28 22.70
N GLU A 237 21.11 -13.22 21.77
CA GLU A 237 21.25 -14.66 22.02
C GLU A 237 22.63 -15.00 22.58
N ALA A 238 23.71 -14.50 21.97
CA ALA A 238 25.08 -14.75 22.46
C ALA A 238 25.33 -14.20 23.88
N VAL A 239 24.72 -13.05 24.22
CA VAL A 239 24.79 -12.49 25.58
C VAL A 239 24.05 -13.40 26.57
N LEU A 240 22.82 -13.81 26.23
CA LEU A 240 22.02 -14.72 27.07
C LEU A 240 22.72 -16.07 27.28
N GLU A 241 23.34 -16.63 26.23
CA GLU A 241 24.13 -17.86 26.34
C GLU A 241 25.34 -17.68 27.28
N GLY A 242 26.04 -16.55 27.17
CA GLY A 242 27.15 -16.22 28.06
C GLY A 242 26.73 -16.05 29.53
N GLU A 243 25.60 -15.39 29.79
CA GLU A 243 25.02 -15.28 31.13
C GLU A 243 24.60 -16.63 31.68
N ASN A 244 23.96 -17.47 30.85
CA ASN A 244 23.54 -18.82 31.25
C ASN A 244 24.76 -19.71 31.56
N ALA A 245 25.86 -19.58 30.81
CA ALA A 245 27.11 -20.26 31.11
C ALA A 245 27.70 -19.82 32.46
N ARG A 246 27.69 -18.52 32.78
CA ARG A 246 28.13 -17.99 34.09
C ARG A 246 27.26 -18.51 35.23
N ILE A 247 25.94 -18.48 35.07
CA ILE A 247 24.99 -18.99 36.07
C ILE A 247 25.25 -20.49 36.32
N LYS A 248 25.51 -21.28 35.26
CA LYS A 248 25.86 -22.71 35.40
C LYS A 248 27.17 -22.91 36.16
N GLU A 249 28.18 -22.09 35.90
CA GLU A 249 29.47 -22.14 36.60
C GLU A 249 29.30 -21.80 38.10
N ASP A 250 28.56 -20.74 38.43
CA ASP A 250 28.30 -20.33 39.81
C ASP A 250 27.44 -21.36 40.57
N LEU A 251 26.49 -21.98 39.88
CA LEU A 251 25.70 -23.09 40.42
C LEU A 251 26.58 -24.33 40.69
N ALA A 252 27.55 -24.64 39.83
CA ALA A 252 28.49 -25.73 40.07
C ALA A 252 29.42 -25.43 41.27
N LYS A 253 29.94 -24.20 41.37
CA LYS A 253 30.77 -23.75 42.50
C LYS A 253 30.01 -23.80 43.83
N SER A 254 28.78 -23.29 43.86
CA SER A 254 27.94 -23.32 45.06
C SER A 254 27.56 -24.73 45.48
N ARG A 255 27.27 -25.63 44.53
CA ARG A 255 27.08 -27.06 44.81
C ARG A 255 28.32 -27.70 45.42
N ALA A 256 29.50 -27.48 44.83
CA ALA A 256 30.75 -28.02 45.36
C ALA A 256 31.06 -27.49 46.78
N ALA A 257 30.81 -26.20 47.02
CA ALA A 257 30.98 -25.61 48.35
C ALA A 257 29.99 -26.20 49.39
N LEU A 258 28.75 -26.45 48.98
CA LEU A 258 27.73 -27.08 49.82
C LEU A 258 28.09 -28.54 50.12
N GLU A 259 28.54 -29.31 49.12
CA GLU A 259 29.03 -30.68 49.31
C GLU A 259 30.21 -30.71 50.29
N ALA A 260 31.18 -29.80 50.13
CA ALA A 260 32.31 -29.69 51.05
C ALA A 260 31.88 -29.34 52.49
N ALA A 261 30.91 -28.43 52.64
CA ALA A 261 30.35 -28.07 53.94
C ALA A 261 29.58 -29.22 54.59
N LEU A 262 28.78 -29.96 53.82
CA LEU A 262 28.09 -31.18 54.28
C LEU A 262 29.09 -32.26 54.69
N LEU A 263 30.15 -32.48 53.91
CA LEU A 263 31.19 -33.43 54.24
C LEU A 263 31.89 -33.06 55.55
N ARG A 264 32.21 -31.77 55.73
CA ARG A 264 32.78 -31.24 56.98
C ARG A 264 31.85 -31.45 58.18
N LEU A 265 30.55 -31.18 58.02
CA LEU A 265 29.55 -31.37 59.08
C LEU A 265 29.35 -32.85 59.42
N SER A 266 29.34 -33.73 58.41
CA SER A 266 29.19 -35.17 58.61
C SER A 266 30.40 -35.80 59.32
N GLY A 267 31.61 -35.26 59.10
CA GLY A 267 32.82 -35.70 59.81
C GLY A 267 32.91 -35.21 61.25
N SER A 268 32.17 -34.17 61.64
CA SER A 268 32.19 -33.60 63.00
C SER A 268 31.05 -34.07 63.91
N CYS A 269 30.13 -34.90 63.41
CA CYS A 269 28.92 -35.26 64.17
C CYS A 269 29.07 -36.50 65.07
N ASP A 270 30.24 -37.12 65.13
CA ASP A 270 30.47 -38.32 65.94
C ASP A 270 30.61 -38.06 67.46
N ASP A 271 30.65 -36.79 67.91
CA ASP A 271 30.92 -36.44 69.32
C ASP A 271 29.73 -35.82 70.09
N THR A 272 28.52 -35.83 69.54
CA THR A 272 27.33 -35.34 70.28
C THR A 272 26.46 -36.48 70.79
N LEU A 273 26.79 -37.01 71.96
CA LEU A 273 25.90 -37.91 72.68
C LEU A 273 24.64 -37.12 73.10
N ASP A 274 23.46 -37.62 72.70
CA ASP A 274 22.18 -37.01 73.05
C ASP A 274 22.08 -36.77 74.55
N ARG A 275 22.00 -35.50 74.95
CA ARG A 275 21.93 -35.06 76.35
C ARG A 275 20.78 -35.73 77.09
N GLN A 276 19.67 -36.04 76.41
CA GLN A 276 18.56 -36.77 77.03
C GLN A 276 18.90 -38.23 77.29
N LEU A 277 19.66 -38.88 76.41
CA LEU A 277 20.16 -40.24 76.61
C LEU A 277 21.14 -40.30 77.78
N VAL A 278 22.07 -39.35 77.87
CA VAL A 278 23.01 -39.20 79.00
C VAL A 278 22.24 -39.00 80.32
N THR A 279 21.26 -38.10 80.32
CA THR A 279 20.43 -37.83 81.51
C THR A 279 19.64 -39.07 81.93
N ASN A 280 19.01 -39.78 80.98
CA ASN A 280 18.26 -41.00 81.27
C ASN A 280 19.15 -42.11 81.80
N LEU A 281 20.39 -42.24 81.31
CA LEU A 281 21.36 -43.18 81.85
C LEU A 281 21.68 -42.84 83.31
N ILE A 282 21.97 -41.58 83.64
CA ILE A 282 22.28 -41.15 85.01
C ILE A 282 21.11 -41.39 85.96
N VAL A 283 19.89 -41.01 85.55
CA VAL A 283 18.67 -41.26 86.31
C VAL A 283 18.49 -42.77 86.55
N ARG A 284 18.70 -43.59 85.51
CA ARG A 284 18.58 -45.05 85.61
C ARG A 284 19.67 -45.65 86.50
N TYR A 285 20.88 -45.09 86.54
CA TYR A 285 21.94 -45.52 87.45
C TYR A 285 21.58 -45.26 88.92
N VAL A 286 20.99 -44.10 89.23
CA VAL A 286 20.61 -43.76 90.61
C VAL A 286 19.40 -44.58 91.08
N SER A 287 18.41 -44.78 90.20
CA SER A 287 17.11 -45.39 90.55
C SER A 287 17.01 -46.90 90.35
N SER A 288 17.90 -47.54 89.58
CA SER A 288 17.83 -48.98 89.28
C SER A 288 18.59 -49.85 90.28
N HIS A 289 18.13 -51.09 90.49
CA HIS A 289 18.88 -52.13 91.20
C HIS A 289 20.05 -52.72 90.38
N HIS A 290 20.14 -52.42 89.08
CA HIS A 290 21.16 -52.94 88.15
C HIS A 290 22.27 -51.92 87.85
N LYS A 291 22.73 -51.20 88.88
CA LYS A 291 23.70 -50.08 88.76
C LYS A 291 24.97 -50.45 88.00
N LYS A 292 25.50 -51.66 88.22
CA LYS A 292 26.72 -52.14 87.55
C LYS A 292 26.57 -52.25 86.02
N GLN A 293 25.43 -52.75 85.55
CA GLN A 293 25.17 -52.89 84.10
C GLN A 293 24.96 -51.52 83.43
N VAL A 294 24.29 -50.59 84.13
CA VAL A 294 24.11 -49.23 83.64
C VAL A 294 25.46 -48.50 83.57
N LEU A 295 26.31 -48.67 84.57
CA LEU A 295 27.65 -48.08 84.62
C LEU A 295 28.58 -48.69 83.54
N GLU A 296 28.49 -49.99 83.28
CA GLU A 296 29.22 -50.66 82.20
C GLU A 296 28.76 -50.16 80.82
N LEU A 297 27.46 -49.95 80.64
CA LEU A 297 26.90 -49.35 79.43
C LEU A 297 27.34 -47.88 79.26
N MET A 298 27.34 -47.09 80.34
CA MET A 298 27.87 -45.72 80.34
C MET A 298 29.36 -45.72 79.94
N ALA A 299 30.19 -46.56 80.58
CA ALA A 299 31.62 -46.64 80.30
C ALA A 299 31.90 -47.00 78.84
N ARG A 300 31.05 -47.84 78.22
CA ARG A 300 31.14 -48.16 76.80
C ARG A 300 30.64 -47.03 75.88
N MET A 301 29.62 -46.29 76.29
CA MET A 301 29.06 -45.18 75.49
C MET A 301 29.90 -43.90 75.56
N PHE A 302 30.58 -43.67 76.68
CA PHE A 302 31.47 -42.52 76.90
C PHE A 302 32.95 -42.88 76.69
N ASN A 303 33.26 -44.09 76.22
CA ASN A 303 34.62 -44.58 76.03
C ASN A 303 35.57 -44.35 77.23
N PHE A 304 35.13 -44.69 78.45
CA PHE A 304 35.97 -44.54 79.66
C PHE A 304 37.30 -45.27 79.51
N THR A 305 38.39 -44.65 79.98
CA THR A 305 39.70 -45.29 80.01
C THR A 305 39.77 -46.40 81.06
N GLU A 306 40.78 -47.26 81.00
CA GLU A 306 40.94 -48.34 82.00
C GLU A 306 41.20 -47.78 83.41
N GLU A 307 41.86 -46.63 83.55
CA GLU A 307 42.02 -45.97 84.86
C GLU A 307 40.67 -45.48 85.42
N GLU A 308 39.81 -44.92 84.56
CA GLU A 308 38.49 -44.42 84.97
C GLU A 308 37.55 -45.57 85.36
N LYS A 309 37.62 -46.71 84.66
CA LYS A 309 36.87 -47.93 85.00
C LYS A 309 37.26 -48.50 86.36
N GLU A 310 38.53 -48.38 86.74
CA GLU A 310 39.01 -48.79 88.07
C GLU A 310 38.47 -47.86 89.16
N GLN A 311 38.48 -46.55 88.93
CA GLN A 311 37.94 -45.57 89.88
C GLN A 311 36.44 -45.70 90.11
N VAL A 312 35.66 -46.03 89.07
CA VAL A 312 34.21 -46.26 89.21
C VAL A 312 33.86 -47.69 89.67
N GLY A 313 34.84 -48.52 89.99
CA GLY A 313 34.65 -49.84 90.61
C GLY A 313 34.20 -50.94 89.64
N LEU A 314 34.48 -50.80 88.34
CA LEU A 314 34.21 -51.83 87.33
C LEU A 314 35.35 -52.87 87.19
N SER A 315 36.57 -52.54 87.63
CA SER A 315 37.73 -53.46 87.65
C SER A 315 37.84 -54.24 88.97
N ASN A 316 37.88 -55.57 88.89
CA ASN A 316 37.87 -56.48 90.05
C ASN A 316 39.18 -57.29 90.08
N ARG A 317 40.20 -56.83 90.83
CA ARG A 317 41.41 -57.61 91.14
C ARG A 317 41.46 -57.86 92.65
N GLY A 318 41.21 -59.11 93.04
CA GLY A 318 40.97 -59.55 94.42
C GLY A 318 42.21 -59.62 95.35
N PRO A 319 42.00 -59.98 96.64
CA PRO A 319 42.92 -59.73 97.76
C PRO A 319 43.82 -60.92 98.11
N THR A 320 45.06 -60.65 98.56
CA THR A 320 45.88 -61.57 99.38
C THR A 320 46.75 -60.80 100.39
N LEU A 321 46.45 -60.99 101.68
CA LEU A 321 47.30 -60.76 102.88
C LEU A 321 48.40 -61.86 102.99
N PRO A 322 49.35 -61.88 103.96
CA PRO A 322 49.63 -60.95 105.08
C PRO A 322 51.13 -60.59 105.32
N GLY A 323 51.39 -59.49 106.04
CA GLY A 323 52.54 -59.41 106.97
C GLY A 323 53.31 -58.09 107.02
N MET A 324 53.22 -57.41 108.18
CA MET A 324 54.31 -56.65 108.83
C MET A 324 54.63 -55.28 108.17
N LEU A 325 54.61 -54.09 108.79
CA LEU A 325 54.80 -53.67 110.18
C LEU A 325 54.52 -52.14 110.27
N THR A 326 53.88 -51.69 111.35
CA THR A 326 54.08 -50.39 112.08
C THR A 326 53.88 -49.07 111.33
N ALA A 327 53.37 -47.97 111.87
CA ALA A 327 52.91 -47.49 113.18
C ALA A 327 52.20 -46.14 112.83
N MET A 328 51.27 -45.56 113.55
CA MET A 328 51.39 -45.10 114.93
C MET A 328 50.06 -44.40 115.25
N PHE A 329 49.22 -45.06 116.03
CA PHE A 329 48.01 -44.50 116.64
C PHE A 329 48.04 -44.91 118.11
N VAL A 330 48.75 -44.12 118.93
CA VAL A 330 48.70 -44.06 120.41
C VAL A 330 49.36 -42.71 120.77
N GLY A 331 48.80 -41.77 121.52
CA GLY A 331 47.64 -41.74 122.40
C GLY A 331 47.89 -40.71 123.50
N GLY A 332 46.82 -40.12 124.04
CA GLY A 332 46.81 -39.29 125.26
C GLY A 332 47.27 -37.84 125.06
N GLY A 333 46.61 -36.80 125.55
CA GLY A 333 45.70 -36.70 126.69
C GLY A 333 46.32 -35.79 127.75
N GLN A 334 45.63 -34.67 128.01
CA GLN A 334 45.57 -33.90 129.28
C GLN A 334 46.30 -32.53 129.39
N ASP A 335 45.47 -31.52 129.68
CA ASP A 335 45.63 -30.19 130.32
C ASP A 335 46.46 -29.07 129.63
N GLY A 336 45.96 -27.84 129.42
CA GLY A 336 44.67 -27.25 129.82
C GLY A 336 44.42 -25.84 129.23
N ASP A 337 43.15 -25.45 129.31
CA ASP A 337 42.59 -24.11 129.58
C ASP A 337 43.01 -22.89 128.72
N HIS A 338 42.21 -22.58 127.69
CA HIS A 338 41.41 -21.34 127.56
C HIS A 338 40.74 -21.27 126.16
N ASP A 339 39.40 -21.16 126.15
CA ASP A 339 38.55 -20.70 125.04
C ASP A 339 38.61 -19.15 124.91
N PRO A 340 38.02 -18.47 123.90
CA PRO A 340 37.58 -18.91 122.57
C PRO A 340 37.90 -17.89 121.44
N GLU A 341 37.44 -18.22 120.22
CA GLU A 341 36.78 -17.29 119.28
C GLU A 341 37.58 -16.61 118.13
N ALA A 342 36.94 -16.62 116.95
CA ALA A 342 37.19 -15.83 115.73
C ALA A 342 38.27 -16.29 114.73
N ALA A 343 37.94 -17.27 113.87
CA ALA A 343 38.55 -17.37 112.53
C ALA A 343 37.76 -18.27 111.54
N THR A 344 36.44 -18.21 111.50
CA THR A 344 35.66 -18.95 110.48
C THR A 344 34.47 -18.16 109.98
N ALA A 345 34.70 -17.17 109.11
CA ALA A 345 33.63 -16.54 108.31
C ALA A 345 34.11 -15.92 106.99
N GLU A 346 35.37 -15.51 106.86
CA GLU A 346 35.80 -14.66 105.72
C GLU A 346 36.38 -15.41 104.50
N ALA A 347 36.69 -16.71 104.59
CA ALA A 347 37.26 -17.47 103.46
C ALA A 347 36.19 -18.10 102.52
N LYS A 348 34.89 -17.96 102.83
CA LYS A 348 33.82 -18.65 102.10
C LYS A 348 32.96 -17.76 101.19
N ALA A 349 33.18 -16.44 101.21
CA ALA A 349 32.43 -15.47 100.41
C ALA A 349 33.16 -15.04 99.11
N SER A 350 34.49 -15.12 99.03
CA SER A 350 35.25 -14.61 97.87
C SER A 350 35.43 -15.60 96.70
N ALA A 351 35.03 -16.86 96.86
CA ALA A 351 35.18 -17.88 95.81
C ALA A 351 33.96 -18.00 94.87
N GLY A 352 32.79 -17.49 95.30
CA GLY A 352 31.55 -17.55 94.53
C GLY A 352 31.44 -16.47 93.44
N GLU A 353 31.97 -15.27 93.69
CA GLU A 353 31.99 -14.17 92.71
C GLU A 353 33.00 -14.43 91.59
N ALA A 354 34.18 -14.97 91.91
CA ALA A 354 35.23 -15.23 90.91
C ALA A 354 34.90 -16.34 89.89
N LEU A 355 34.06 -17.31 90.25
CA LEU A 355 33.62 -18.36 89.33
C LEU A 355 32.53 -17.84 88.36
N GLY A 356 31.61 -17.01 88.86
CA GLY A 356 30.57 -16.39 88.03
C GLY A 356 31.15 -15.51 86.93
N ASP A 357 32.16 -14.70 87.27
CA ASP A 357 32.84 -13.83 86.31
C ASP A 357 33.60 -14.62 85.23
N LEU A 358 34.22 -15.76 85.59
CA LEU A 358 34.92 -16.64 84.64
C LEU A 358 33.97 -17.32 83.64
N TRP A 359 32.73 -17.65 84.06
CA TRP A 359 31.72 -18.20 83.17
C TRP A 359 31.13 -17.14 82.23
N VAL A 360 31.00 -15.90 82.70
CA VAL A 360 30.57 -14.78 81.85
C VAL A 360 31.64 -14.45 80.81
N ASP A 361 32.92 -14.41 81.21
CA ASP A 361 34.03 -14.20 80.29
C ASP A 361 34.16 -15.32 79.25
N PHE A 362 33.94 -16.58 79.64
CA PHE A 362 33.90 -17.71 78.71
C PHE A 362 32.76 -17.60 77.69
N LEU A 363 31.54 -17.26 78.12
CA LEU A 363 30.38 -17.09 77.24
C LEU A 363 30.52 -15.88 76.29
N MET A 364 31.17 -14.80 76.75
CA MET A 364 31.46 -13.63 75.93
C MET A 364 32.60 -13.88 74.94
N ALA A 365 33.61 -14.68 75.30
CA ALA A 365 34.67 -15.10 74.40
C ALA A 365 34.14 -15.99 73.26
N GLU A 366 33.26 -16.95 73.56
CA GLU A 366 32.72 -17.86 72.56
C GLU A 366 31.77 -17.17 71.56
N THR A 367 31.09 -16.09 71.97
CA THR A 367 30.22 -15.29 71.07
C THR A 367 30.98 -14.26 70.22
N THR A 368 32.19 -13.88 70.63
CA THR A 368 33.04 -12.93 69.87
C THR A 368 33.96 -13.61 68.86
N GLU A 369 34.39 -14.85 69.10
CA GLU A 369 35.20 -15.62 68.14
C GLU A 369 34.41 -16.04 66.89
N GLU A 370 33.10 -16.33 66.99
CA GLU A 370 32.28 -16.64 65.81
C GLU A 370 31.96 -15.42 64.92
N SER A 371 32.06 -14.20 65.45
CA SER A 371 31.78 -12.96 64.71
C SER A 371 33.04 -12.28 64.13
N GLY A 372 34.23 -12.77 64.46
CA GLY A 372 35.52 -12.27 63.96
C GLY A 372 36.10 -12.98 62.72
N GLN A 373 35.60 -14.18 62.37
CA GLN A 373 36.19 -15.04 61.33
C GLN A 373 35.54 -14.90 59.93
N ARG A 374 34.79 -13.83 59.67
CA ARG A 374 34.30 -13.45 58.33
C ARG A 374 34.37 -11.94 58.11
N ARG A 375 35.56 -11.44 57.80
CA ARG A 375 35.74 -10.24 56.97
C ARG A 375 36.85 -10.47 55.96
#